data_AF-A0A7V8ZAE5-F1
#
_entry.id   AF-A0A7V8ZAE5-F1
#
_cell.length_a   1.000
_cell.length_b   1.000
_cell.length_c   1.000
_cell.angle_alpha   90.00
_cell.angle_beta   90.00
_cell.angle_gamma   90.00
#
_symmetry.space_group_name_H-M   'P 1'
#
loop_
_entity.id
_entity.type
_entity.pdbx_description
1 polymer ?
#
loop_
_entity_poly.entity_id
_entity_poly.type
_entity_poly.pdbx_seq_one_letter_code
_entity_poly.pdbx_strand_id
1 'polypeptide(L)'
;MRLRTFVVLTLVLASLLPSFNARATTQRRVSLMLVNGKVFTADAQGTIAQAIAIDDNRIVAVGSNEEIIKTYRAARTIDLAGKLVTPGFNDAHIHFASGGLSLLRVDLNGARSLDEALQRIAARARELPAGSWVLGRGWDHTLWGNQFPSRADLDRVVPDKPVFLQRVDGHVSWANTLALQKANITRATQAPEGGEIARDAQGEATGILKETAASLVGRVVPAPSRLEQMQGIERALRDARSYGLTSIQDNSGYETTKLYRELLSQAKLTVRVAEWQDFENSIEELKRQRAEFAAFKDDLLRMRPTALKGYVDGTLGSRTAAMLAPFADDPHNSGIPRRS
;
A
#
# COMPACT_ATOMS: atom_id res chain seq x y z
N MET A 1 -5.58 113.75 -22.67
CA MET A 1 -5.93 112.80 -21.58
C MET A 1 -5.75 111.38 -22.11
N ARG A 2 -4.61 110.73 -21.83
CA ARG A 2 -4.30 109.37 -22.32
C ARG A 2 -4.38 108.39 -21.15
N LEU A 3 -5.30 107.43 -21.23
CA LEU A 3 -5.46 106.33 -20.28
C LEU A 3 -4.31 105.33 -20.46
N ARG A 4 -3.61 104.98 -19.38
CA ARG A 4 -2.62 103.89 -19.33
C ARG A 4 -3.25 102.70 -18.60
N THR A 5 -3.37 101.58 -19.28
CA THR A 5 -3.82 100.29 -18.72
C THR A 5 -2.61 99.57 -18.11
N PHE A 6 -2.66 99.25 -16.82
CA PHE A 6 -1.69 98.38 -16.15
C PHE A 6 -2.22 96.94 -16.18
N VAL A 7 -1.45 96.01 -16.75
CA VAL A 7 -1.70 94.56 -16.66
C VAL A 7 -0.86 94.03 -15.50
N VAL A 8 -1.53 93.44 -14.50
CA VAL A 8 -0.89 92.73 -13.39
C VAL A 8 -0.74 91.26 -13.81
N LEU A 9 0.50 90.77 -13.87
CA LEU A 9 0.83 89.39 -14.21
C LEU A 9 0.97 88.57 -12.92
N THR A 10 0.02 87.69 -12.63
CA THR A 10 0.07 86.78 -11.47
C THR A 10 0.78 85.48 -11.90
N LEU A 11 1.99 85.25 -11.39
CA LEU A 11 2.75 84.01 -11.57
C LEU A 11 2.21 82.92 -10.63
N VAL A 12 1.57 81.88 -11.19
CA VAL A 12 1.21 80.66 -10.46
C VAL A 12 2.35 79.66 -10.60
N LEU A 13 3.08 79.41 -9.51
CA LEU A 13 4.12 78.39 -9.44
C LEU A 13 3.45 77.03 -9.18
N ALA A 14 3.33 76.19 -10.21
CA ALA A 14 2.85 74.81 -10.07
C ALA A 14 4.02 73.90 -9.65
N SER A 15 4.04 73.49 -8.39
CA SER A 15 4.98 72.47 -7.89
C SER A 15 4.56 71.07 -8.38
N LEU A 16 5.27 70.56 -9.39
CA LEU A 16 5.20 69.16 -9.82
C LEU A 16 5.93 68.27 -8.81
N LEU A 17 5.20 67.67 -7.87
CA LEU A 17 5.70 66.53 -7.10
C LEU A 17 5.54 65.27 -7.96
N PRO A 18 6.61 64.47 -8.16
CA PRO A 18 6.48 63.20 -8.86
C PRO A 18 5.69 62.22 -7.98
N SER A 19 4.47 61.89 -8.42
CA SER A 19 3.67 60.82 -7.84
C SER A 19 4.37 59.48 -8.03
N PHE A 20 5.09 59.02 -7.00
CA PHE A 20 5.56 57.64 -6.90
C PHE A 20 4.34 56.72 -6.76
N ASN A 21 3.76 56.33 -7.89
CA ASN A 21 2.85 55.19 -7.94
C ASN A 21 3.66 53.92 -7.74
N ALA A 22 3.99 53.60 -6.48
CA ALA A 22 4.38 52.26 -6.11
C ALA A 22 3.19 51.35 -6.42
N ARG A 23 3.19 50.72 -7.61
CA ARG A 23 2.35 49.57 -7.89
C ARG A 23 2.75 48.52 -6.84
N ALA A 24 1.97 48.41 -5.77
CA ALA A 24 2.07 47.28 -4.88
C ALA A 24 1.89 46.03 -5.73
N THR A 25 2.98 45.30 -5.97
CA THR A 25 2.92 44.00 -6.64
C THR A 25 2.12 43.09 -5.74
N THR A 26 0.84 42.90 -6.08
CA THR A 26 -0.05 42.03 -5.34
C THR A 26 0.43 40.60 -5.53
N GLN A 27 1.02 40.02 -4.48
CA GLN A 27 1.42 38.62 -4.43
C GLN A 27 0.23 37.72 -4.81
N ARG A 28 0.52 36.63 -5.52
CA ARG A 28 -0.48 35.61 -5.86
C ARG A 28 -0.82 34.80 -4.60
N ARG A 29 -2.11 34.57 -4.34
CA ARG A 29 -2.55 33.76 -3.19
C ARG A 29 -2.36 32.27 -3.47
N VAL A 30 -1.92 31.52 -2.46
CA VAL A 30 -1.76 30.06 -2.49
C VAL A 30 -2.18 29.45 -1.16
N SER A 31 -2.43 28.14 -1.10
CA SER A 31 -2.87 27.46 0.13
C SER A 31 -1.73 27.26 1.12
N LEU A 32 -0.55 26.85 0.65
CA LEU A 32 0.59 26.49 1.49
C LEU A 32 1.91 26.95 0.87
N MET A 33 2.80 27.47 1.72
CA MET A 33 4.21 27.65 1.39
C MET A 33 5.08 26.84 2.35
N LEU A 34 6.07 26.15 1.79
CA LEU A 34 7.18 25.55 2.54
C LEU A 34 8.42 26.38 2.24
N VAL A 35 9.10 26.90 3.27
CA VAL A 35 10.26 27.78 3.11
C VAL A 35 11.44 27.31 3.95
N ASN A 36 12.63 27.81 3.64
CA ASN A 36 13.87 27.56 4.37
C ASN A 36 14.17 26.06 4.48
N GLY A 37 13.99 25.32 3.38
CA GLY A 37 14.27 23.89 3.31
C GLY A 37 15.38 23.53 2.34
N LYS A 38 15.60 22.22 2.21
CA LYS A 38 16.29 21.60 1.08
C LYS A 38 15.25 20.85 0.29
N VAL A 39 14.82 21.37 -0.86
CA VAL A 39 13.75 20.78 -1.66
C VAL A 39 14.38 19.98 -2.79
N PHE A 40 14.35 18.65 -2.67
CA PHE A 40 14.77 17.76 -3.74
C PHE A 40 13.66 17.64 -4.78
N THR A 41 13.91 18.11 -6.00
CA THR A 41 12.93 18.10 -7.10
C THR A 41 12.88 16.76 -7.85
N ALA A 42 13.92 15.92 -7.69
CA ALA A 42 14.14 14.71 -8.46
C ALA A 42 14.16 14.92 -9.99
N ASP A 43 14.53 16.12 -10.45
CA ASP A 43 14.83 16.35 -11.86
C ASP A 43 16.19 15.73 -12.26
N ALA A 44 16.42 15.62 -13.56
CA ALA A 44 17.64 15.02 -14.10
C ALA A 44 18.92 15.79 -13.73
N GLN A 45 18.80 17.04 -13.28
CA GLN A 45 19.91 17.91 -12.87
C GLN A 45 20.22 17.75 -11.38
N GLY A 46 19.37 17.07 -10.61
CA GLY A 46 19.52 16.91 -9.16
C GLY A 46 19.31 18.22 -8.40
N THR A 47 18.43 19.10 -8.89
CA THR A 47 18.22 20.42 -8.29
C THR A 47 17.78 20.33 -6.82
N ILE A 48 18.42 21.13 -5.98
CA ILE A 48 18.01 21.37 -4.59
C ILE A 48 17.57 22.83 -4.46
N ALA A 49 16.25 23.04 -4.38
CA ALA A 49 15.66 24.36 -4.16
C ALA A 49 15.48 24.64 -2.66
N GLN A 50 14.94 25.80 -2.32
CA GLN A 50 14.81 26.24 -0.93
C GLN A 50 13.36 26.37 -0.45
N ALA A 51 12.42 26.59 -1.37
CA ALA A 51 11.01 26.83 -1.07
C ALA A 51 10.06 26.29 -2.14
N ILE A 52 8.82 26.04 -1.72
CA ILE A 52 7.71 25.55 -2.56
C ILE A 52 6.47 26.40 -2.29
N ALA A 53 5.77 26.82 -3.35
CA ALA A 53 4.41 27.32 -3.28
C ALA A 53 3.42 26.26 -3.79
N ILE A 54 2.39 26.00 -2.99
CA ILE A 54 1.39 24.96 -3.23
C ILE A 54 0.02 25.63 -3.20
N ASP A 55 -0.74 25.42 -4.27
CA ASP A 55 -2.14 25.83 -4.34
C ASP A 55 -3.01 24.58 -4.41
N ASP A 56 -3.86 24.40 -3.39
CA ASP A 56 -4.59 23.17 -3.10
C ASP A 56 -3.73 21.89 -3.24
N ASN A 57 -3.92 21.14 -4.33
CA ASN A 57 -3.27 19.86 -4.60
C ASN A 57 -2.14 19.95 -5.65
N ARG A 58 -1.71 21.15 -6.03
CA ARG A 58 -0.67 21.38 -7.05
C ARG A 58 0.46 22.23 -6.52
N ILE A 59 1.68 21.82 -6.85
CA ILE A 59 2.85 22.68 -6.73
C ILE A 59 2.78 23.69 -7.87
N VAL A 60 2.71 24.97 -7.54
CA VAL A 60 2.63 26.07 -8.52
C VAL A 60 3.96 26.78 -8.75
N ALA A 61 4.92 26.61 -7.84
CA ALA A 61 6.30 27.05 -8.00
C ALA A 61 7.25 26.35 -7.03
N VAL A 62 8.51 26.20 -7.46
CA VAL A 62 9.65 25.72 -6.66
C VAL A 62 10.81 26.65 -6.98
N GLY A 63 11.55 27.12 -5.97
CA GLY A 63 12.64 28.06 -6.19
C GLY A 63 13.38 28.45 -4.93
N SER A 64 14.07 29.59 -4.98
CA SER A 64 14.71 30.19 -3.80
C SER A 64 13.65 30.73 -2.81
N ASN A 65 14.06 30.95 -1.56
CA ASN A 65 13.18 31.58 -0.57
C ASN A 65 12.72 32.97 -1.03
N GLU A 66 13.64 33.75 -1.60
CA GLU A 66 13.37 35.13 -2.03
C GLU A 66 12.31 35.17 -3.14
N GLU A 67 12.47 34.36 -4.18
CA GLU A 67 11.55 34.31 -5.32
C GLU A 67 10.13 33.91 -4.89
N ILE A 68 10.02 32.88 -4.04
CA ILE A 68 8.73 32.38 -3.58
C ILE A 68 8.05 33.41 -2.67
N ILE A 69 8.77 33.98 -1.69
CA ILE A 69 8.21 34.99 -0.77
C ILE A 69 7.84 36.27 -1.51
N LYS A 70 8.61 36.70 -2.51
CA LYS A 70 8.29 37.90 -3.30
C LYS A 70 7.04 37.71 -4.17
N THR A 71 6.83 36.50 -4.69
CA THR A 71 5.78 36.23 -5.69
C THR A 71 4.45 35.81 -5.07
N TYR A 72 4.48 35.08 -3.95
CA TYR A 72 3.32 34.41 -3.39
C TYR A 72 3.00 34.84 -1.95
N ARG A 73 1.72 34.74 -1.58
CA ARG A 73 1.21 34.89 -0.23
C ARG A 73 0.37 33.67 0.12
N ALA A 74 0.82 32.87 1.09
CA ALA A 74 0.12 31.66 1.50
C ALA A 74 -0.91 31.89 2.60
N ALA A 75 -1.96 31.06 2.64
CA ALA A 75 -2.84 30.93 3.80
C ALA A 75 -2.09 30.32 5.00
N ARG A 76 -1.13 29.42 4.73
CA ARG A 76 -0.24 28.84 5.74
C ARG A 76 1.19 28.79 5.22
N THR A 77 2.15 29.21 6.04
CA THR A 77 3.58 29.06 5.77
C THR A 77 4.21 28.14 6.80
N ILE A 78 5.05 27.20 6.35
CA ILE A 78 5.83 26.31 7.21
C ILE A 78 7.31 26.60 6.98
N ASP A 79 8.01 27.02 8.03
CA ASP A 79 9.48 27.09 8.05
C ASP A 79 10.03 25.68 8.30
N LEU A 80 10.81 25.17 7.35
CA LEU A 80 11.39 23.84 7.40
C LEU A 80 12.65 23.79 8.27
N ALA A 81 13.26 24.93 8.62
CA ALA A 81 14.49 25.02 9.40
C ALA A 81 15.62 24.13 8.85
N GLY A 82 15.84 24.20 7.54
CA GLY A 82 16.87 23.44 6.80
C GLY A 82 16.54 21.97 6.54
N LYS A 83 15.34 21.48 6.93
CA LYS A 83 14.93 20.09 6.69
C LYS A 83 14.75 19.80 5.19
N LEU A 84 14.91 18.52 4.85
CA LEU A 84 14.72 17.99 3.51
C LEU A 84 13.23 17.79 3.20
N VAL A 85 12.81 18.21 2.02
CA VAL A 85 11.54 17.84 1.38
C VAL A 85 11.87 16.96 0.19
N THR A 86 11.21 15.80 0.11
CA THR A 86 11.30 14.89 -1.03
C THR A 86 9.91 14.70 -1.65
N PRO A 87 9.84 14.25 -2.91
CA PRO A 87 8.62 13.63 -3.41
C PRO A 87 8.21 12.50 -2.46
N GLY A 88 6.91 12.34 -2.23
CA GLY A 88 6.39 11.17 -1.54
C GLY A 88 6.68 9.91 -2.34
N PHE A 89 6.92 8.80 -1.66
CA PHE A 89 7.26 7.55 -2.34
C PHE A 89 6.08 7.05 -3.19
N ASN A 90 6.44 6.35 -4.27
CA ASN A 90 5.54 5.60 -5.10
C ASN A 90 5.95 4.13 -5.08
N ASP A 91 5.07 3.25 -4.62
CA ASP A 91 5.26 1.82 -4.79
C ASP A 91 4.82 1.43 -6.20
N ALA A 92 5.74 0.86 -6.98
CA ALA A 92 5.50 0.51 -8.37
C ALA A 92 4.83 -0.87 -8.55
N HIS A 93 4.72 -1.68 -7.49
CA HIS A 93 4.08 -2.99 -7.53
C HIS A 93 3.72 -3.46 -6.13
N ILE A 94 2.44 -3.40 -5.77
CA ILE A 94 1.96 -3.87 -4.47
C ILE A 94 0.64 -4.64 -4.60
N HIS A 95 0.38 -5.50 -3.62
CA HIS A 95 -0.95 -6.06 -3.37
C HIS A 95 -1.50 -5.43 -2.10
N PHE A 96 -2.03 -4.21 -2.22
CA PHE A 96 -2.25 -3.33 -1.09
C PHE A 96 -3.37 -3.81 -0.17
N ALA A 97 -4.51 -4.26 -0.71
CA ALA A 97 -5.62 -4.74 0.10
C ALA A 97 -5.30 -6.08 0.79
N SER A 98 -4.62 -7.01 0.12
CA SER A 98 -4.21 -8.29 0.73
C SER A 98 -3.10 -8.09 1.77
N GLY A 99 -2.18 -7.15 1.54
CA GLY A 99 -1.23 -6.68 2.55
C GLY A 99 -1.95 -6.12 3.77
N GLY A 100 -2.96 -5.26 3.56
CA GLY A 100 -3.80 -4.71 4.61
C GLY A 100 -4.52 -5.78 5.45
N LEU A 101 -5.10 -6.80 4.80
CA LEU A 101 -5.68 -7.94 5.51
C LEU A 101 -4.65 -8.70 6.34
N SER A 102 -3.41 -8.81 5.86
CA SER A 102 -2.32 -9.45 6.60
C SER A 102 -1.96 -8.69 7.89
N LEU A 103 -2.12 -7.36 7.91
CA LEU A 103 -1.92 -6.52 9.11
C LEU A 103 -3.01 -6.70 10.17
N LEU A 104 -4.13 -7.36 9.86
CA LEU A 104 -5.18 -7.72 10.82
C LEU A 104 -4.97 -9.12 11.44
N ARG A 105 -4.00 -9.87 10.93
CA ARG A 105 -3.73 -11.26 11.31
C ARG A 105 -2.59 -11.35 12.33
N VAL A 106 -2.36 -12.54 12.87
CA VAL A 106 -1.21 -12.77 13.76
C VAL A 106 0.08 -12.59 12.98
N ASP A 107 0.94 -11.68 13.46
CA ASP A 107 2.31 -11.52 12.96
C ASP A 107 3.30 -12.34 13.81
N LEU A 108 3.85 -13.37 13.20
CA LEU A 108 4.82 -14.29 13.80
C LEU A 108 6.24 -14.02 13.33
N ASN A 109 6.47 -13.00 12.49
CA ASN A 109 7.81 -12.65 12.06
C ASN A 109 8.69 -12.33 13.28
N GLY A 110 9.90 -12.91 13.28
CA GLY A 110 10.89 -12.69 14.32
C GLY A 110 10.53 -13.27 15.70
N ALA A 111 9.49 -14.10 15.82
CA ALA A 111 9.25 -14.84 17.06
C ALA A 111 10.44 -15.78 17.32
N ARG A 112 11.11 -15.63 18.46
CA ARG A 112 12.39 -16.27 18.78
C ARG A 112 12.24 -17.64 19.46
N SER A 113 11.02 -18.03 19.77
CA SER A 113 10.70 -19.35 20.33
C SER A 113 9.27 -19.76 19.98
N LEU A 114 8.99 -21.05 20.07
CA LEU A 114 7.63 -21.58 19.95
C LEU A 114 6.70 -20.95 21.00
N ASP A 115 7.16 -20.81 22.24
CA ASP A 115 6.35 -20.21 23.32
C ASP A 115 5.98 -18.75 23.03
N GLU A 116 6.91 -17.95 22.51
CA GLU A 116 6.61 -16.58 22.08
C GLU A 116 5.57 -16.56 20.95
N ALA A 117 5.70 -17.44 19.96
CA ALA A 117 4.74 -17.55 18.88
C ALA A 117 3.34 -17.92 19.41
N LEU A 118 3.27 -18.90 20.31
CA LEU A 118 2.03 -19.35 20.95
C LEU A 118 1.40 -18.24 21.80
N GLN A 119 2.19 -17.42 22.50
CA GLN A 119 1.69 -16.25 23.23
C GLN A 119 1.03 -15.22 22.30
N ARG A 120 1.67 -14.91 21.16
CA ARG A 120 1.10 -13.99 20.14
C ARG A 120 -0.20 -14.54 19.55
N ILE A 121 -0.24 -15.85 19.24
CA ILE A 121 -1.43 -16.55 18.74
C ILE A 121 -2.56 -16.48 19.76
N ALA A 122 -2.29 -16.82 21.03
CA ALA A 122 -3.26 -16.79 22.11
C ALA A 122 -3.79 -15.37 22.39
N ALA A 123 -2.92 -14.36 22.34
CA ALA A 123 -3.33 -12.96 22.48
C ALA A 123 -4.33 -12.57 21.40
N ARG A 124 -4.03 -12.87 20.12
CA ARG A 124 -4.94 -12.55 19.03
C ARG A 124 -6.25 -13.34 19.11
N ALA A 125 -6.19 -14.62 19.45
CA ALA A 125 -7.38 -15.46 19.56
C ALA A 125 -8.40 -14.95 20.59
N ARG A 126 -7.93 -14.29 21.66
CA ARG A 126 -8.78 -13.66 22.69
C ARG A 126 -9.50 -12.40 22.22
N GLU A 127 -8.95 -11.69 21.25
CA GLU A 127 -9.56 -10.49 20.67
C GLU A 127 -10.59 -10.82 19.57
N LEU A 128 -10.56 -12.05 19.06
CA LEU A 128 -11.43 -12.47 17.97
C LEU A 128 -12.77 -13.01 18.52
N PRO A 129 -13.90 -12.72 17.84
CA PRO A 129 -15.20 -13.30 18.19
C PRO A 129 -15.19 -14.83 18.22
N ALA A 130 -16.13 -15.41 18.98
CA ALA A 130 -16.35 -16.85 18.98
C ALA A 130 -16.65 -17.35 17.56
N GLY A 131 -16.04 -18.47 17.17
CA GLY A 131 -16.20 -19.07 15.85
C GLY A 131 -15.36 -18.45 14.72
N SER A 132 -14.64 -17.35 14.96
CA SER A 132 -13.71 -16.77 13.99
C SER A 132 -12.46 -17.64 13.80
N TRP A 133 -11.85 -17.54 12.62
CA TRP A 133 -10.55 -18.16 12.34
C TRP A 133 -9.41 -17.32 12.89
N VAL A 134 -8.42 -17.97 13.50
CA VAL A 134 -7.13 -17.34 13.84
C VAL A 134 -6.18 -17.55 12.67
N LEU A 135 -5.99 -16.49 11.89
CA LEU A 135 -5.11 -16.49 10.72
C LEU A 135 -3.84 -15.69 11.01
N GLY A 136 -2.74 -16.04 10.36
CA GLY A 136 -1.45 -15.43 10.61
C GLY A 136 -0.36 -15.88 9.64
N ARG A 137 0.79 -15.22 9.72
CA ARG A 137 1.96 -15.54 8.90
C ARG A 137 3.25 -15.24 9.66
N GLY A 138 4.34 -15.85 9.21
CA GLY A 138 5.70 -15.38 9.52
C GLY A 138 6.42 -16.24 10.53
N TRP A 139 5.83 -17.36 10.94
CA TRP A 139 6.51 -18.29 11.83
C TRP A 139 7.70 -18.92 11.12
N ASP A 140 8.76 -19.17 11.89
CA ASP A 140 9.98 -19.79 11.40
C ASP A 140 10.58 -20.69 12.48
N HIS A 141 10.34 -21.99 12.33
CA HIS A 141 10.85 -23.01 13.25
C HIS A 141 12.38 -23.08 13.29
N THR A 142 13.09 -22.54 12.28
CA THR A 142 14.56 -22.50 12.30
C THR A 142 15.08 -21.61 13.44
N LEU A 143 14.28 -20.63 13.88
CA LEU A 143 14.56 -19.80 15.06
C LEU A 143 14.26 -20.52 16.37
N TRP A 144 13.59 -21.68 16.34
CA TRP A 144 13.08 -22.40 17.51
C TRP A 144 13.81 -23.73 17.75
N GLY A 145 15.04 -23.86 17.24
CA GLY A 145 15.81 -25.12 17.32
C GLY A 145 15.48 -26.12 16.20
N ASN A 146 14.87 -25.64 15.11
CA ASN A 146 14.61 -26.40 13.88
C ASN A 146 13.62 -27.57 14.02
N GLN A 147 12.79 -27.56 15.07
CA GLN A 147 11.70 -28.52 15.24
C GLN A 147 10.39 -27.91 14.77
N PHE A 148 9.69 -28.61 13.88
CA PHE A 148 8.35 -28.19 13.48
C PHE A 148 7.39 -28.22 14.67
N PRO A 149 6.50 -27.22 14.79
CA PRO A 149 5.44 -27.26 15.78
C PRO A 149 4.36 -28.26 15.35
N SER A 150 3.47 -28.61 16.29
CA SER A 150 2.37 -29.54 16.08
C SER A 150 1.00 -28.87 16.27
N ARG A 151 -0.07 -29.52 15.81
CA ARG A 151 -1.45 -29.11 16.05
C ARG A 151 -1.77 -29.05 17.54
N ALA A 152 -1.15 -29.91 18.35
CA ALA A 152 -1.37 -29.97 19.78
C ALA A 152 -0.84 -28.71 20.49
N ASP A 153 0.23 -28.10 19.98
CA ASP A 153 0.73 -26.82 20.47
C ASP A 153 -0.31 -25.70 20.29
N LEU A 154 -1.00 -25.68 19.14
CA LEU A 154 -2.09 -24.73 18.89
C LEU A 154 -3.33 -25.06 19.71
N ASP A 155 -3.73 -26.34 19.77
CA ASP A 155 -4.90 -26.78 20.52
C ASP A 155 -4.79 -26.40 22.00
N ARG A 156 -3.58 -26.42 22.56
CA ARG A 156 -3.29 -26.00 23.95
C ARG A 156 -3.61 -24.53 24.21
N VAL A 157 -3.38 -23.64 23.25
CA VAL A 157 -3.53 -22.18 23.44
C VAL A 157 -4.76 -21.60 22.77
N VAL A 158 -5.34 -22.29 21.80
CA VAL A 158 -6.57 -21.94 21.08
C VAL A 158 -7.42 -23.22 20.87
N PRO A 159 -8.12 -23.68 21.92
CA PRO A 159 -8.90 -24.92 21.87
C PRO A 159 -10.26 -24.76 21.16
N ASP A 160 -10.76 -23.54 21.00
CA ASP A 160 -12.15 -23.24 20.62
C ASP A 160 -12.31 -22.57 19.24
N LYS A 161 -11.20 -22.28 18.55
CA LYS A 161 -11.21 -21.62 17.23
C LYS A 161 -10.30 -22.38 16.25
N PRO A 162 -10.68 -22.47 14.97
CA PRO A 162 -9.78 -23.00 13.96
C PRO A 162 -8.60 -22.03 13.74
N VAL A 163 -7.38 -22.58 13.70
CA VAL A 163 -6.13 -21.83 13.52
C VAL A 163 -5.47 -22.29 12.22
N PHE A 164 -5.02 -21.35 11.39
CA PHE A 164 -4.29 -21.64 10.15
C PHE A 164 -3.23 -20.56 9.89
N LEU A 165 -1.95 -20.94 9.97
CA LEU A 165 -0.82 -20.01 10.01
C LEU A 165 0.19 -20.36 8.93
N GLN A 166 0.57 -19.38 8.11
CA GLN A 166 1.54 -19.58 7.03
C GLN A 166 2.98 -19.33 7.51
N ARG A 167 3.92 -20.18 7.10
CA ARG A 167 5.34 -20.00 7.39
C ARG A 167 5.88 -18.76 6.67
N VAL A 168 7.01 -18.23 7.15
CA VAL A 168 7.73 -17.08 6.56
C VAL A 168 8.04 -17.21 5.06
N ASP A 169 8.16 -18.43 4.52
CA ASP A 169 8.42 -18.69 3.10
C ASP A 169 7.15 -18.78 2.24
N GLY A 170 5.98 -18.96 2.86
CA GLY A 170 4.72 -19.16 2.16
C GLY A 170 4.40 -20.61 1.76
N HIS A 171 5.33 -21.55 1.91
CA HIS A 171 5.27 -22.92 1.38
C HIS A 171 4.81 -23.97 2.39
N VAL A 172 4.80 -23.62 3.67
CA VAL A 172 4.34 -24.49 4.75
C VAL A 172 3.26 -23.78 5.55
N SER A 173 2.22 -24.52 5.92
CA SER A 173 1.16 -24.05 6.82
C SER A 173 1.06 -24.91 8.07
N TRP A 174 0.64 -24.28 9.16
CA TRP A 174 0.44 -24.89 10.47
C TRP A 174 -1.02 -24.71 10.89
N ALA A 175 -1.71 -25.83 11.11
CA ALA A 175 -3.13 -25.90 11.41
C ALA A 175 -3.39 -26.64 12.73
N ASN A 176 -4.41 -26.20 13.49
CA ASN A 176 -4.85 -26.92 14.69
C ASN A 176 -5.88 -28.01 14.37
N THR A 177 -6.29 -28.79 15.38
CA THR A 177 -7.24 -29.89 15.17
C THR A 177 -8.57 -29.42 14.59
N LEU A 178 -9.11 -28.29 15.06
CA LEU A 178 -10.37 -27.73 14.55
C LEU A 178 -10.28 -27.33 13.07
N ALA A 179 -9.16 -26.75 12.63
CA ALA A 179 -8.95 -26.40 11.22
C ALA A 179 -8.86 -27.65 10.32
N LEU A 180 -8.14 -28.69 10.78
CA LEU A 180 -8.06 -29.97 10.07
C LEU A 180 -9.42 -30.67 9.95
N GLN A 181 -10.21 -30.66 11.03
CA GLN A 181 -11.57 -31.21 11.03
C GLN A 181 -12.49 -30.48 10.06
N LYS A 182 -12.46 -29.13 10.03
CA LYS A 182 -13.24 -28.34 9.06
C LYS A 182 -12.86 -28.65 7.61
N ALA A 183 -11.62 -29.04 7.36
CA ALA A 183 -11.12 -29.45 6.06
C ALA A 183 -11.38 -30.93 5.72
N ASN A 184 -12.01 -31.69 6.62
CA ASN A 184 -12.19 -33.14 6.55
C ASN A 184 -10.87 -33.90 6.35
N ILE A 185 -9.77 -33.42 6.95
CA ILE A 185 -8.49 -34.13 6.92
C ILE A 185 -8.50 -35.21 8.00
N THR A 186 -8.29 -36.45 7.55
CA THR A 186 -8.26 -37.65 8.37
C THR A 186 -6.94 -38.40 8.17
N ARG A 187 -6.75 -39.49 8.91
CA ARG A 187 -5.67 -40.45 8.68
C ARG A 187 -5.65 -40.99 7.24
N ALA A 188 -6.82 -41.18 6.62
CA ALA A 188 -6.97 -41.72 5.27
C ALA A 188 -6.83 -40.68 4.15
N THR A 189 -6.82 -39.38 4.49
CA THR A 189 -6.73 -38.31 3.49
C THR A 189 -5.40 -38.38 2.75
N GLN A 190 -5.44 -38.56 1.43
CA GLN A 190 -4.26 -38.47 0.59
C GLN A 190 -3.89 -37.00 0.35
N ALA A 191 -2.59 -36.70 0.31
CA ALA A 191 -2.13 -35.39 -0.09
C ALA A 191 -2.40 -35.18 -1.59
N PRO A 192 -2.81 -33.98 -2.02
CA PRO A 192 -2.91 -33.65 -3.45
C PRO A 192 -1.52 -33.72 -4.11
N GLU A 193 -1.51 -33.86 -5.44
CA GLU A 193 -0.27 -33.82 -6.22
C GLU A 193 0.55 -32.57 -5.90
N GLY A 194 1.86 -32.74 -5.73
CA GLY A 194 2.77 -31.66 -5.36
C GLY A 194 2.64 -31.17 -3.92
N GLY A 195 2.05 -31.96 -3.00
CA GLY A 195 1.83 -31.58 -1.61
C GLY A 195 2.11 -32.70 -0.62
N GLU A 196 2.30 -32.34 0.65
CA GLU A 196 2.55 -33.29 1.74
C GLU A 196 1.74 -32.92 2.98
N ILE A 197 1.09 -33.91 3.60
CA ILE A 197 0.51 -33.81 4.94
C ILE A 197 1.49 -34.50 5.88
N ALA A 198 2.17 -33.74 6.74
CA ALA A 198 3.10 -34.33 7.69
C ALA A 198 2.33 -35.09 8.78
N ARG A 199 2.72 -36.34 9.05
CA ARG A 199 2.03 -37.26 9.96
C ARG A 199 2.95 -37.68 11.10
N ASP A 200 2.34 -37.95 12.25
CA ASP A 200 3.05 -38.53 13.40
C ASP A 200 3.22 -40.05 13.26
N ALA A 201 3.82 -40.69 14.26
CA ALA A 201 4.05 -42.14 14.29
C ALA A 201 2.76 -42.97 14.26
N GLN A 202 1.63 -42.37 14.62
CA GLN A 202 0.31 -43.00 14.61
C GLN A 202 -0.42 -42.78 13.27
N GLY A 203 0.16 -41.98 12.36
CA GLY A 203 -0.38 -41.63 11.06
C GLY A 203 -1.36 -40.46 11.10
N GLU A 204 -1.54 -39.81 12.25
CA GLU A 204 -2.40 -38.64 12.38
C GLU A 204 -1.69 -37.40 11.83
N ALA A 205 -2.46 -36.48 11.24
CA ALA A 205 -1.89 -35.24 10.73
C ALA A 205 -1.33 -34.42 11.89
N THR A 206 -0.06 -34.01 11.79
CA THR A 206 0.62 -33.16 12.78
C THR A 206 0.14 -31.72 12.75
N GLY A 207 -0.65 -31.31 11.74
CA GLY A 207 -1.00 -29.92 11.48
C GLY A 207 -0.08 -29.20 10.51
N ILE A 208 1.08 -29.79 10.16
CA ILE A 208 1.97 -29.25 9.14
C ILE A 208 1.54 -29.72 7.75
N LEU A 209 1.27 -28.76 6.86
CA LEU A 209 0.81 -28.97 5.48
C LEU A 209 1.76 -28.24 4.53
N LYS A 210 2.36 -28.95 3.57
CA LYS A 210 3.32 -28.39 2.63
C LYS A 210 2.70 -28.24 1.24
N GLU A 211 3.06 -27.16 0.56
CA GLU A 211 2.71 -26.90 -0.85
C GLU A 211 1.19 -27.03 -1.10
N THR A 212 0.79 -27.83 -2.10
CA THR A 212 -0.63 -27.97 -2.47
C THR A 212 -1.49 -28.56 -1.37
N ALA A 213 -0.93 -29.26 -0.37
CA ALA A 213 -1.68 -29.79 0.77
C ALA A 213 -2.23 -28.66 1.67
N ALA A 214 -1.60 -27.49 1.71
CA ALA A 214 -2.11 -26.34 2.44
C ALA A 214 -3.48 -25.87 1.90
N SER A 215 -3.77 -26.10 0.62
CA SER A 215 -5.06 -25.76 -0.01
C SER A 215 -6.23 -26.55 0.57
N LEU A 216 -5.98 -27.74 1.14
CA LEU A 216 -7.02 -28.56 1.76
C LEU A 216 -7.73 -27.81 2.90
N VAL A 217 -6.96 -27.07 3.70
CA VAL A 217 -7.48 -26.17 4.75
C VAL A 217 -7.81 -24.80 4.18
N GLY A 218 -6.97 -24.24 3.32
CA GLY A 218 -7.16 -22.89 2.77
C GLY A 218 -8.55 -22.69 2.12
N ARG A 219 -9.09 -23.70 1.42
CA ARG A 219 -10.40 -23.63 0.77
C ARG A 219 -11.61 -23.59 1.72
N VAL A 220 -11.43 -24.00 2.98
CA VAL A 220 -12.50 -23.94 4.00
C VAL A 220 -12.35 -22.74 4.93
N VAL A 221 -11.30 -21.94 4.75
CA VAL A 221 -11.17 -20.62 5.38
C VAL A 221 -12.19 -19.67 4.72
N PRO A 222 -13.08 -19.03 5.49
CA PRO A 222 -14.02 -18.06 4.94
C PRO A 222 -13.31 -16.93 4.21
N ALA A 223 -13.88 -16.48 3.10
CA ALA A 223 -13.44 -15.25 2.45
C ALA A 223 -13.62 -14.07 3.44
N PRO A 224 -12.70 -13.09 3.43
CA PRO A 224 -12.81 -11.94 4.31
C PRO A 224 -14.10 -11.17 4.01
N SER A 225 -14.84 -10.83 5.05
CA SER A 225 -16.02 -9.98 4.94
C SER A 225 -15.64 -8.61 4.37
N ARG A 226 -16.61 -7.91 3.79
CA ARG A 226 -16.41 -6.53 3.32
C ARG A 226 -15.88 -5.61 4.42
N LEU A 227 -16.33 -5.81 5.67
CA LEU A 227 -15.85 -5.05 6.83
C LEU A 227 -14.36 -5.29 7.09
N GLU A 228 -13.91 -6.55 7.08
CA GLU A 228 -12.51 -6.90 7.26
C GLU A 228 -11.64 -6.36 6.12
N GLN A 229 -12.11 -6.42 4.88
CA GLN A 229 -11.41 -5.83 3.73
C GLN A 229 -11.21 -4.32 3.93
N MET A 230 -12.27 -3.61 4.33
CA MET A 230 -12.20 -2.16 4.59
C MET A 230 -11.24 -1.84 5.74
N GLN A 231 -11.33 -2.57 6.85
CA GLN A 231 -10.42 -2.40 7.98
C GLN A 231 -8.96 -2.66 7.60
N GLY A 232 -8.72 -3.66 6.75
CA GLY A 232 -7.39 -4.01 6.23
C GLY A 232 -6.82 -2.87 5.39
N ILE A 233 -7.61 -2.35 4.45
CA ILE A 233 -7.19 -1.20 3.64
C ILE A 233 -6.94 0.03 4.50
N GLU A 234 -7.82 0.36 5.45
CA GLU A 234 -7.61 1.50 6.36
C GLU A 234 -6.34 1.34 7.21
N ARG A 235 -6.01 0.11 7.62
CA ARG A 235 -4.74 -0.18 8.31
C ARG A 235 -3.54 0.00 7.38
N ALA A 236 -3.59 -0.53 6.17
CA ALA A 236 -2.53 -0.34 5.17
C ALA A 236 -2.30 1.14 4.83
N LEU A 237 -3.36 1.95 4.76
CA LEU A 237 -3.25 3.41 4.54
C LEU A 237 -2.55 4.12 5.70
N ARG A 238 -2.76 3.69 6.95
CA ARG A 238 -2.02 4.22 8.10
C ARG A 238 -0.53 3.87 8.02
N ASP A 239 -0.22 2.62 7.71
CA ASP A 239 1.17 2.15 7.59
C ASP A 239 1.88 2.85 6.42
N ALA A 240 1.24 2.95 5.25
CA ALA A 240 1.73 3.69 4.08
C ALA A 240 2.13 5.13 4.41
N ARG A 241 1.27 5.85 5.16
CA ARG A 241 1.56 7.22 5.62
C ARG A 241 2.82 7.28 6.48
N SER A 242 3.04 6.29 7.35
CA SER A 242 4.21 6.26 8.24
C SER A 242 5.53 6.10 7.48
N TYR A 243 5.49 5.46 6.31
CA TYR A 243 6.63 5.32 5.40
C TYR A 243 6.77 6.44 4.37
N GLY A 244 5.85 7.42 4.36
CA GLY A 244 5.83 8.47 3.34
C GLY A 244 5.37 7.99 1.95
N LEU A 245 4.67 6.86 1.88
CA LEU A 245 4.08 6.32 0.65
C LEU A 245 2.83 7.12 0.28
N THR A 246 2.84 7.74 -0.90
CA THR A 246 1.76 8.64 -1.36
C THR A 246 1.07 8.16 -2.63
N SER A 247 1.62 7.17 -3.33
CA SER A 247 0.97 6.51 -4.46
C SER A 247 1.41 5.06 -4.60
N ILE A 248 0.53 4.26 -5.19
CA ILE A 248 0.72 2.82 -5.39
C ILE A 248 0.28 2.42 -6.79
N GLN A 249 0.94 1.41 -7.35
CA GLN A 249 0.43 0.61 -8.45
C GLN A 249 0.01 -0.75 -7.90
N ASP A 250 -1.30 -0.99 -7.90
CA ASP A 250 -1.93 -2.06 -7.13
C ASP A 250 -2.49 -3.16 -8.02
N ASN A 251 -2.36 -4.38 -7.52
CA ASN A 251 -2.86 -5.61 -8.10
C ASN A 251 -3.75 -6.33 -7.07
N SER A 252 -4.79 -5.63 -6.61
CA SER A 252 -5.79 -6.17 -5.69
C SER A 252 -7.10 -6.56 -6.39
N GLY A 253 -7.21 -6.26 -7.68
CA GLY A 253 -8.31 -6.66 -8.55
C GLY A 253 -9.45 -5.63 -8.61
N TYR A 254 -10.28 -5.75 -9.64
CA TYR A 254 -11.28 -4.73 -9.95
C TYR A 254 -12.32 -4.51 -8.84
N GLU A 255 -12.78 -5.56 -8.15
CA GLU A 255 -13.74 -5.39 -7.06
C GLU A 255 -13.17 -4.57 -5.88
N THR A 256 -11.87 -4.68 -5.61
CA THR A 256 -11.19 -3.87 -4.60
C THR A 256 -11.21 -2.37 -4.97
N THR A 257 -11.22 -2.04 -6.27
CA THR A 257 -11.36 -0.65 -6.74
C THR A 257 -12.63 0.01 -6.19
N LYS A 258 -13.71 -0.75 -6.00
CA LYS A 258 -14.98 -0.23 -5.45
C LYS A 258 -14.82 0.16 -3.98
N LEU A 259 -13.98 -0.54 -3.21
CA LEU A 259 -13.65 -0.20 -1.83
C LEU A 259 -12.77 1.05 -1.75
N TYR A 260 -11.77 1.17 -2.64
CA TYR A 260 -10.96 2.39 -2.72
C TYR A 260 -11.80 3.61 -3.09
N ARG A 261 -12.78 3.46 -3.99
CA ARG A 261 -13.74 4.52 -4.32
C ARG A 261 -14.52 5.00 -3.11
N GLU A 262 -15.02 4.09 -2.30
CA GLU A 262 -15.74 4.45 -1.08
C GLU A 262 -14.86 5.19 -0.09
N LEU A 263 -13.60 4.77 0.06
CA LEU A 263 -12.64 5.53 0.86
C LEU A 263 -12.32 6.89 0.24
N LEU A 264 -12.31 7.01 -1.09
CA LEU A 264 -12.12 8.27 -1.79
C LEU A 264 -13.29 9.23 -1.53
N SER A 265 -14.53 8.76 -1.63
CA SER A 265 -15.73 9.58 -1.38
C SER A 265 -15.87 10.01 0.09
N GLN A 266 -15.28 9.23 1.02
CA GLN A 266 -15.18 9.57 2.45
C GLN A 266 -13.95 10.43 2.79
N ALA A 267 -13.16 10.87 1.80
CA ALA A 267 -11.88 11.55 1.99
C ALA A 267 -10.86 10.77 2.85
N LYS A 268 -11.00 9.45 2.92
CA LYS A 268 -10.13 8.52 3.66
C LYS A 268 -9.07 7.85 2.81
N LEU A 269 -9.17 7.84 1.48
CA LEU A 269 -8.15 7.23 0.61
C LEU A 269 -6.89 8.10 0.58
N THR A 270 -5.83 7.71 1.26
CA THR A 270 -4.69 8.60 1.57
C THR A 270 -3.56 8.53 0.56
N VAL A 271 -3.61 7.56 -0.34
CA VAL A 271 -2.66 7.33 -1.43
C VAL A 271 -3.38 7.56 -2.76
N ARG A 272 -2.62 7.83 -3.82
CA ARG A 272 -3.12 7.72 -5.20
C ARG A 272 -3.01 6.28 -5.66
N VAL A 273 -4.04 5.75 -6.30
CA VAL A 273 -4.11 4.34 -6.72
C VAL A 273 -4.12 4.24 -8.24
N ALA A 274 -3.16 3.51 -8.78
CA ALA A 274 -3.18 3.02 -10.15
C ALA A 274 -3.47 1.51 -10.11
N GLU A 275 -4.72 1.12 -10.39
CA GLU A 275 -5.12 -0.30 -10.33
C GLU A 275 -4.85 -0.99 -11.67
N TRP A 276 -4.52 -2.28 -11.61
CA TRP A 276 -4.41 -3.13 -12.79
C TRP A 276 -5.58 -4.10 -12.90
N GLN A 277 -6.14 -4.21 -14.11
CA GLN A 277 -7.14 -5.24 -14.40
C GLN A 277 -6.41 -6.56 -14.69
N ASP A 278 -7.08 -7.69 -14.45
CA ASP A 278 -6.52 -8.99 -14.78
C ASP A 278 -6.43 -9.17 -16.31
N PHE A 279 -5.25 -9.50 -16.82
CA PHE A 279 -5.03 -9.73 -18.25
C PHE A 279 -5.85 -10.93 -18.77
N GLU A 280 -6.14 -11.93 -17.93
CA GLU A 280 -6.88 -13.13 -18.32
C GLU A 280 -8.39 -12.88 -18.47
N ASN A 281 -8.89 -11.72 -18.04
CA ASN A 281 -10.28 -11.35 -18.28
C ASN A 281 -10.56 -11.22 -19.78
N SER A 282 -11.76 -11.63 -20.18
CA SER A 282 -12.21 -11.44 -21.57
C SER A 282 -12.20 -9.95 -21.94
N ILE A 283 -12.05 -9.63 -23.22
CA ILE A 283 -12.10 -8.23 -23.68
C ILE A 283 -13.42 -7.55 -23.29
N GLU A 284 -14.54 -8.28 -23.29
CA GLU A 284 -15.84 -7.76 -22.89
C GLU A 284 -15.91 -7.48 -21.38
N GLU A 285 -15.30 -8.34 -20.56
CA GLU A 285 -15.11 -8.10 -19.12
C GLU A 285 -14.29 -6.83 -18.87
N LEU A 286 -13.14 -6.70 -19.53
CA LEU A 286 -12.25 -5.54 -19.38
C LEU A 286 -12.95 -4.24 -19.78
N LYS A 287 -13.69 -4.24 -20.89
CA LYS A 287 -14.50 -3.09 -21.33
C LYS A 287 -15.60 -2.75 -20.33
N ARG A 288 -16.31 -3.75 -19.81
CA ARG A 288 -17.37 -3.54 -18.81
C ARG A 288 -16.83 -2.87 -17.55
N GLN A 289 -15.72 -3.37 -17.02
CA GLN A 289 -15.04 -2.80 -15.85
C GLN A 289 -14.61 -1.34 -16.11
N ARG A 290 -14.06 -1.04 -17.30
CA ARG A 290 -13.68 0.34 -17.66
C ARG A 290 -14.89 1.26 -17.80
N ALA A 291 -15.97 0.79 -18.40
CA ALA A 291 -17.21 1.55 -18.55
C ALA A 291 -17.85 1.85 -17.19
N GLU A 292 -17.90 0.85 -16.30
CA GLU A 292 -18.39 1.03 -14.93
C GLU A 292 -17.49 2.00 -14.15
N PHE A 293 -16.16 1.89 -14.25
CA PHE A 293 -15.25 2.85 -13.62
C PHE A 293 -15.46 4.29 -14.12
N ALA A 294 -15.58 4.47 -15.44
CA ALA A 294 -15.81 5.79 -16.04
C ALA A 294 -17.14 6.42 -15.58
N ALA A 295 -18.15 5.61 -15.26
CA ALA A 295 -19.44 6.08 -14.76
C ALA A 295 -19.36 6.69 -13.34
N PHE A 296 -18.32 6.38 -12.56
CA PHE A 296 -18.20 6.92 -11.19
C PHE A 296 -17.82 8.41 -11.14
N LYS A 297 -17.21 8.95 -12.21
CA LYS A 297 -16.80 10.38 -12.30
C LYS A 297 -15.89 10.84 -11.15
N ASP A 298 -15.09 9.93 -10.60
CA ASP A 298 -14.10 10.24 -9.56
C ASP A 298 -12.89 11.02 -10.11
N ASP A 299 -12.11 11.64 -9.21
CA ASP A 299 -10.85 12.30 -9.56
C ASP A 299 -9.81 11.26 -10.06
N LEU A 300 -9.55 11.27 -11.37
CA LEU A 300 -8.60 10.37 -12.02
C LEU A 300 -7.14 10.59 -11.60
N LEU A 301 -6.83 11.71 -10.93
CA LEU A 301 -5.51 11.92 -10.31
C LEU A 301 -5.37 11.14 -8.99
N ARG A 302 -6.48 10.70 -8.39
CA ARG A 302 -6.52 9.96 -7.13
C ARG A 302 -6.68 8.47 -7.33
N MET A 303 -7.47 8.05 -8.32
CA MET A 303 -7.71 6.64 -8.60
C MET A 303 -7.96 6.43 -10.08
N ARG A 304 -7.31 5.43 -10.69
CA ARG A 304 -7.55 5.07 -12.10
C ARG A 304 -7.10 3.65 -12.42
N PRO A 305 -7.79 2.92 -13.32
CA PRO A 305 -7.23 1.73 -13.95
C PRO A 305 -6.15 2.14 -14.96
N THR A 306 -5.01 1.44 -14.98
CA THR A 306 -3.84 1.85 -15.79
C THR A 306 -3.24 0.75 -16.66
N ALA A 307 -3.14 -0.47 -16.15
CA ALA A 307 -2.47 -1.57 -16.84
C ALA A 307 -3.29 -2.87 -16.76
N LEU A 308 -2.83 -3.88 -17.50
CA LEU A 308 -3.26 -5.26 -17.36
C LEU A 308 -2.15 -6.05 -16.68
N LYS A 309 -2.48 -6.86 -15.67
CA LYS A 309 -1.53 -7.77 -15.02
C LYS A 309 -1.72 -9.17 -15.57
N GLY A 310 -0.67 -9.72 -16.16
CA GLY A 310 -0.58 -11.14 -16.53
C GLY A 310 0.59 -11.84 -15.83
N TYR A 311 0.63 -13.16 -15.95
CA TYR A 311 1.71 -14.02 -15.47
C TYR A 311 2.22 -14.87 -16.63
N VAL A 312 3.54 -14.97 -16.75
CA VAL A 312 4.19 -15.85 -17.74
C VAL A 312 4.67 -17.14 -17.08
N ASP A 313 5.08 -17.07 -15.81
CA ASP A 313 5.67 -18.16 -15.04
C ASP A 313 5.49 -17.93 -13.52
N GLY A 314 6.26 -18.65 -12.70
CA GLY A 314 6.25 -18.56 -11.23
C GLY A 314 7.41 -17.77 -10.63
N THR A 315 8.02 -18.28 -9.54
CA THR A 315 9.10 -17.58 -8.82
C THR A 315 10.35 -18.45 -8.69
N LEU A 316 11.50 -17.81 -8.47
CA LEU A 316 12.77 -18.51 -8.26
C LEU A 316 12.78 -19.35 -6.99
N GLY A 317 12.25 -18.81 -5.86
CA GLY A 317 12.30 -19.49 -4.56
C GLY A 317 11.53 -20.81 -4.53
N SER A 318 10.43 -20.89 -5.27
CA SER A 318 9.62 -22.09 -5.45
C SER A 318 10.08 -22.97 -6.62
N ARG A 319 11.15 -22.60 -7.32
CA ARG A 319 11.63 -23.25 -8.57
C ARG A 319 10.56 -23.42 -9.64
N THR A 320 9.71 -22.40 -9.81
CA THR A 320 8.64 -22.38 -10.82
C THR A 320 8.79 -21.27 -11.85
N ALA A 321 9.75 -20.35 -11.68
CA ALA A 321 10.14 -19.40 -12.72
C ALA A 321 10.69 -20.16 -13.94
N ALA A 322 10.29 -19.78 -15.15
CA ALA A 322 10.66 -20.45 -16.39
C ALA A 322 12.08 -20.03 -16.79
N MET A 323 13.03 -20.95 -16.64
CA MET A 323 14.46 -20.70 -16.84
C MET A 323 14.91 -21.22 -18.21
N LEU A 324 15.91 -20.56 -18.81
CA LEU A 324 16.51 -21.00 -20.08
C LEU A 324 17.34 -22.30 -19.93
N ALA A 325 17.81 -22.59 -18.72
CA ALA A 325 18.52 -23.80 -18.34
C ALA A 325 18.03 -24.24 -16.95
N PRO A 326 18.25 -25.51 -16.54
CA PRO A 326 17.81 -25.97 -15.23
C PRO A 326 18.35 -25.12 -14.08
N PHE A 327 17.63 -25.11 -12.97
CA PHE A 327 18.08 -24.47 -11.74
C PHE A 327 19.42 -25.08 -11.29
N ALA A 328 20.33 -24.23 -10.81
CA ALA A 328 21.68 -24.68 -10.39
C ALA A 328 21.65 -25.68 -9.22
N ASP A 329 20.61 -25.60 -8.39
CA ASP A 329 20.37 -26.46 -7.23
C ASP A 329 19.28 -27.51 -7.45
N ASP A 330 18.71 -27.56 -8.67
CA ASP A 330 17.74 -28.58 -9.11
C ASP A 330 17.94 -28.83 -10.63
N PRO A 331 18.97 -29.63 -11.00
CA PRO A 331 19.40 -29.80 -12.39
C PRO A 331 18.39 -30.46 -13.32
N HIS A 332 17.26 -30.94 -12.79
CA HIS A 332 16.19 -31.58 -13.55
C HIS A 332 14.94 -30.70 -13.73
N ASN A 333 14.97 -29.47 -13.23
CA ASN A 333 13.84 -28.55 -13.24
C ASN A 333 14.23 -27.25 -13.95
N SER A 334 13.46 -26.83 -14.94
CA SER A 334 13.62 -25.54 -15.63
C SER A 334 12.40 -24.62 -15.41
N GLY A 335 11.61 -24.88 -14.38
CA GLY A 335 10.42 -24.12 -14.03
C GLY A 335 9.15 -24.57 -14.74
N ILE A 336 8.09 -23.78 -14.57
CA ILE A 336 6.74 -24.07 -15.08
C ILE A 336 6.21 -22.84 -15.82
N PRO A 337 6.37 -22.76 -17.16
CA PRO A 337 5.73 -21.71 -17.93
C PRO A 337 4.20 -21.86 -17.85
N ARG A 338 3.49 -20.75 -17.61
CA ARG A 338 2.03 -20.72 -17.61
C ARG A 338 1.42 -20.52 -18.99
N ARG A 339 2.22 -20.08 -19.96
CA ARG A 339 1.79 -19.82 -21.33
C ARG A 339 2.76 -20.47 -22.30
N SER A 340 2.28 -21.47 -23.03
CA SER A 340 2.93 -22.07 -24.20
C SER A 340 2.40 -21.43 -25.47
#